data_AF-A0A0L6W7N7-F1
#
_entry.id   AF-A0A0L6W7N7-F1
#
_cell.length_a   1.000
_cell.length_b   1.000
_cell.length_c   1.000
_cell.angle_alpha   90.00
_cell.angle_beta   90.00
_cell.angle_gamma   90.00
#
_symmetry.space_group_name_H-M   'P 1'
#
loop_
_entity.id
_entity.type
_entity.pdbx_description
1 polymer ?
#
loop_
_entity_poly.entity_id
_entity_poly.type
_entity_poly.pdbx_seq_one_letter_code
_entity_poly.pdbx_strand_id
1 'polypeptide(L)'
;MLRVTRPLANVLKRTTGITGLAVHPNPLPQLTKTYEETLSVLASIPSSSVYRQGVEALTLRKLNIVKGANGDVATVEKQLDEGQIEEALDIASDELNLAAKMVEWKSWEPLEEKPEAGQWEYAGTAP
;
A
#
# COMPACT_ATOMS: atom_id res chain seq x y z
N MET A 1 11.95 5.67 51.46
CA MET A 1 11.09 4.76 50.66
C MET A 1 11.27 5.11 49.18
N LEU A 2 12.08 4.36 48.45
CA LEU A 2 12.27 4.56 47.01
C LEU A 2 11.12 3.86 46.29
N ARG A 3 10.16 4.65 45.77
CA ARG A 3 9.14 4.14 44.83
C ARG A 3 9.86 3.82 43.53
N VAL A 4 10.16 2.55 43.32
CA VAL A 4 10.55 2.03 42.01
C VAL A 4 9.32 2.16 41.11
N THR A 5 9.29 3.18 40.27
CA THR A 5 8.32 3.31 39.18
C THR A 5 8.52 2.10 38.27
N ARG A 6 7.46 1.28 38.11
CA ARG A 6 7.44 0.20 37.10
C ARG A 6 7.96 0.76 35.78
N PRO A 7 8.99 0.16 35.14
CA PRO A 7 9.33 0.56 33.80
C PRO A 7 8.09 0.30 32.93
N LEU A 8 7.60 1.34 32.27
CA LEU A 8 6.63 1.18 31.19
C LEU A 8 7.34 0.34 30.12
N ALA A 9 7.09 -0.96 30.14
CA ALA A 9 7.43 -1.82 29.03
C ALA A 9 6.48 -1.44 27.89
N ASN A 10 6.79 -0.37 27.16
CA ASN A 10 6.33 -0.27 25.79
C ASN A 10 6.80 -1.56 25.12
N VAL A 11 5.87 -2.29 24.53
CA VAL A 11 6.16 -3.43 23.65
C VAL A 11 6.80 -2.83 22.39
N LEU A 12 8.05 -2.43 22.53
CA LEU A 12 8.84 -1.77 21.51
C LEU A 12 9.51 -2.87 20.71
N LYS A 13 9.07 -3.06 19.47
CA LYS A 13 9.66 -4.01 18.52
C LYS A 13 11.14 -3.68 18.39
N ARG A 14 12.01 -4.64 18.70
CA ARG A 14 13.48 -4.42 18.69
C ARG A 14 14.09 -4.56 17.30
N THR A 15 13.53 -5.44 16.49
CA THR A 15 13.96 -5.75 15.13
C THR A 15 12.78 -6.36 14.37
N THR A 16 12.74 -6.13 13.06
CA THR A 16 11.82 -6.78 12.11
C THR A 16 12.30 -8.18 11.72
N GLY A 17 13.58 -8.51 11.96
CA GLY A 17 14.18 -9.76 11.48
C GLY A 17 14.45 -9.81 9.98
N ILE A 18 14.15 -8.72 9.24
CA ILE A 18 14.39 -8.58 7.80
C ILE A 18 15.56 -7.61 7.60
N THR A 19 16.55 -8.02 6.81
CA THR A 19 17.71 -7.18 6.50
C THR A 19 17.29 -5.98 5.66
N GLY A 20 17.68 -4.77 6.08
CA GLY A 20 17.36 -3.53 5.38
C GLY A 20 16.03 -2.89 5.78
N LEU A 21 15.18 -3.58 6.55
CA LEU A 21 13.91 -3.03 7.03
C LEU A 21 14.01 -2.57 8.49
N ALA A 22 14.12 -1.26 8.69
CA ALA A 22 14.22 -0.68 10.02
C ALA A 22 12.85 -0.64 10.73
N VAL A 23 12.84 -0.87 12.05
CA VAL A 23 11.62 -0.73 12.85
C VAL A 23 11.16 0.72 12.87
N HIS A 24 9.88 0.94 12.58
CA HIS A 24 9.31 2.28 12.59
C HIS A 24 8.74 2.61 13.99
N PRO A 25 9.03 3.79 14.58
CA PRO A 25 8.61 4.11 15.94
C PRO A 25 7.10 4.34 16.10
N ASN A 26 6.43 4.88 15.07
CA ASN A 26 4.98 5.16 15.07
C ASN A 26 4.36 4.83 13.69
N PRO A 27 4.13 3.54 13.36
CA PRO A 27 3.77 3.14 12.00
C PRO A 27 2.31 3.50 11.61
N LEU A 28 1.35 3.40 12.53
CA LEU A 28 -0.08 3.57 12.20
C LEU A 28 -0.45 4.98 11.70
N PRO A 29 0.02 6.09 12.34
CA PRO A 29 -0.26 7.43 11.83
C PRO A 29 0.40 7.67 10.46
N GLN A 30 1.62 7.15 10.26
CA GLN A 30 2.33 7.27 8.99
C GLN A 30 1.59 6.54 7.87
N LEU A 31 1.09 5.34 8.15
CA LEU A 31 0.35 4.52 7.19
C LEU A 31 -1.00 5.16 6.84
N THR A 32 -1.70 5.73 7.82
CA THR A 32 -2.94 6.50 7.59
C THR A 32 -2.69 7.71 6.69
N LYS A 33 -1.63 8.49 6.99
CA LYS A 33 -1.23 9.64 6.18
C LYS A 33 -0.92 9.23 4.74
N THR A 34 -0.16 8.15 4.56
CA THR A 34 0.23 7.66 3.23
C THR A 34 -1.00 7.27 2.41
N TYR A 35 -1.97 6.55 2.99
CA TYR A 35 -3.22 6.22 2.29
C TYR A 35 -4.08 7.45 1.95
N GLU A 36 -4.16 8.43 2.85
CA GLU A 36 -4.89 9.68 2.58
C GLU A 36 -4.21 10.47 1.44
N GLU A 37 -2.88 10.49 1.39
CA GLU A 37 -2.11 11.06 0.27
C GLU A 37 -2.39 10.31 -1.04
N THR A 38 -2.36 8.98 -1.02
CA THR A 38 -2.68 8.14 -2.20
C THR A 38 -4.08 8.44 -2.72
N LEU A 39 -5.09 8.52 -1.85
CA LEU A 39 -6.46 8.88 -2.23
C LEU A 39 -6.53 10.28 -2.88
N SER A 40 -5.72 11.23 -2.39
CA SER A 40 -5.62 12.57 -2.99
C SER A 40 -5.04 12.53 -4.40
N VAL A 41 -4.01 11.70 -4.64
CA VAL A 41 -3.41 11.54 -5.97
C VAL A 41 -4.39 10.86 -6.92
N LEU A 42 -5.07 9.81 -6.47
CA LEU A 42 -6.09 9.11 -7.26
C LEU A 42 -7.25 10.01 -7.67
N ALA A 43 -7.56 11.07 -6.91
CA ALA A 43 -8.60 12.03 -7.28
C ALA A 43 -8.31 12.75 -8.61
N SER A 44 -7.03 12.86 -9.01
CA SER A 44 -6.63 13.44 -10.29
C SER A 44 -6.84 12.52 -11.50
N ILE A 45 -6.99 11.21 -11.27
CA ILE A 45 -7.22 10.18 -12.29
C ILE A 45 -8.73 10.10 -12.58
N PRO A 46 -9.18 9.92 -13.84
CA PRO A 46 -10.61 9.77 -14.14
C PRO A 46 -11.25 8.56 -13.43
N SER A 47 -12.49 8.71 -12.97
CA SER A 47 -13.26 7.66 -12.29
C SER A 47 -13.59 6.45 -13.18
N SER A 48 -13.51 6.60 -14.50
CA SER A 48 -13.65 5.49 -15.47
C SER A 48 -12.45 4.54 -15.48
N SER A 49 -11.29 4.96 -14.94
CA SER A 49 -10.09 4.13 -14.89
C SER A 49 -10.29 2.95 -13.95
N VAL A 50 -10.08 1.73 -14.48
CA VAL A 50 -10.13 0.48 -13.68
C VAL A 50 -9.07 0.50 -12.59
N TYR A 51 -7.88 1.05 -12.87
CA TYR A 51 -6.81 1.21 -11.88
C TYR A 51 -7.29 2.04 -10.69
N ARG A 52 -7.87 3.22 -10.94
CA ARG A 52 -8.41 4.07 -9.86
C ARG A 52 -9.45 3.33 -9.02
N GLN A 53 -10.42 2.68 -9.66
CA GLN A 53 -11.49 1.96 -8.95
C GLN A 53 -10.92 0.85 -8.05
N GLY A 54 -9.95 0.08 -8.55
CA GLY A 54 -9.30 -0.98 -7.79
C GLY A 54 -8.52 -0.45 -6.58
N VAL A 55 -7.66 0.54 -6.80
CA VAL A 55 -6.81 1.09 -5.73
C VAL A 55 -7.64 1.86 -4.69
N GLU A 56 -8.66 2.61 -5.11
CA GLU A 56 -9.56 3.33 -4.21
C GLU A 56 -10.31 2.37 -3.28
N ALA A 57 -10.85 1.26 -3.81
CA ALA A 57 -11.51 0.24 -3.00
C ALA A 57 -10.54 -0.42 -2.00
N LEU A 58 -9.31 -0.74 -2.43
CA LEU A 58 -8.31 -1.37 -1.58
C LEU A 58 -7.82 -0.43 -0.48
N THR A 59 -7.45 0.80 -0.83
CA THR A 59 -6.95 1.81 0.12
C THR A 59 -8.02 2.18 1.15
N LEU A 60 -9.28 2.36 0.75
CA LEU A 60 -10.39 2.60 1.69
C LEU A 60 -10.59 1.43 2.66
N ARG A 61 -10.55 0.19 2.17
CA ARG A 61 -10.63 -1.01 3.03
C ARG A 61 -9.49 -1.02 4.05
N LYS A 62 -8.25 -0.80 3.61
CA LYS A 62 -7.06 -0.78 4.48
C LYS A 62 -7.13 0.34 5.52
N LEU A 63 -7.56 1.52 5.10
CA LEU A 63 -7.74 2.66 5.98
C LEU A 63 -8.82 2.39 7.05
N ASN A 64 -9.92 1.71 6.70
CA ASN A 64 -10.93 1.30 7.67
C ASN A 64 -10.39 0.29 8.70
N ILE A 65 -9.56 -0.67 8.28
CA ILE A 65 -8.87 -1.61 9.18
C ILE A 65 -8.00 -0.85 10.17
N VAL A 66 -7.18 0.08 9.69
CA VAL A 66 -6.24 0.86 10.51
C VAL A 66 -6.98 1.77 11.50
N LYS A 67 -8.06 2.42 11.06
CA LYS A 67 -8.92 3.24 11.93
C LYS A 67 -9.70 2.39 12.95
N GLY A 68 -10.08 1.16 12.59
CA GLY A 68 -10.82 0.25 13.48
C GLY A 68 -9.98 -0.42 14.57
N ALA A 69 -8.67 -0.49 14.41
CA ALA A 69 -7.78 -1.22 15.32
C ALA A 69 -7.40 -0.47 16.61
N ASN A 70 -7.86 0.77 16.81
CA ASN A 70 -7.66 1.57 18.04
C ASN A 70 -6.20 1.62 18.55
N GLY A 71 -5.22 1.59 17.65
CA GLY A 71 -3.80 1.67 17.98
C GLY A 71 -3.10 0.33 18.23
N ASP A 72 -3.78 -0.81 18.09
CA ASP A 72 -3.16 -2.13 18.22
C ASP A 72 -2.55 -2.60 16.89
N VAL A 73 -1.22 -2.65 16.83
CA VAL A 73 -0.47 -3.03 15.63
C VAL A 73 -0.70 -4.50 15.25
N ALA A 74 -0.81 -5.40 16.23
CA ALA A 74 -0.91 -6.84 15.96
C ALA A 74 -2.25 -7.21 15.28
N THR A 75 -3.33 -6.51 15.63
CA THR A 75 -4.62 -6.70 14.96
C THR A 75 -4.60 -6.15 13.54
N VAL A 76 -3.93 -5.01 13.32
CA VAL A 76 -3.74 -4.44 11.96
C VAL A 76 -2.96 -5.40 11.07
N GLU A 77 -1.80 -5.91 11.52
CA GLU A 77 -0.99 -6.86 10.76
C GLU A 77 -1.82 -8.09 10.34
N LYS A 78 -2.58 -8.65 11.28
CA LYS A 78 -3.46 -9.81 11.01
C LYS A 78 -4.61 -9.50 10.05
N GLN A 79 -5.19 -8.31 10.12
CA GLN A 79 -6.33 -7.94 9.27
C GLN A 79 -5.90 -7.50 7.86
N LEU A 80 -4.71 -6.89 7.73
CA LEU A 80 -4.14 -6.51 6.44
C LEU A 80 -3.60 -7.72 5.68
N ASP A 81 -3.02 -8.70 6.39
CA ASP A 81 -2.44 -9.92 5.82
C ASP A 81 -1.28 -9.65 4.82
N GLU A 82 -0.44 -8.66 5.15
CA GLU A 82 0.70 -8.20 4.33
C GLU A 82 2.06 -8.43 4.99
N GLY A 83 2.11 -9.27 6.02
CA GLY A 83 3.30 -9.45 6.84
C GLY A 83 3.38 -8.41 7.96
N GLN A 84 4.57 -7.82 8.14
CA GLN A 84 4.81 -6.84 9.21
C GLN A 84 4.30 -5.45 8.83
N ILE A 85 4.00 -4.62 9.83
CA ILE A 85 3.50 -3.27 9.59
C ILE A 85 4.49 -2.38 8.80
N GLU A 86 5.79 -2.63 8.94
CA GLU A 86 6.83 -1.95 8.17
C GLU A 86 6.80 -2.33 6.69
N GLU A 87 6.51 -3.60 6.35
CA GLU A 87 6.34 -4.03 4.96
C GLU A 87 5.09 -3.39 4.35
N ALA A 88 4.00 -3.29 5.12
CA ALA A 88 2.79 -2.60 4.70
C ALA A 88 3.03 -1.09 4.46
N LEU A 89 3.95 -0.46 5.21
CA LEU A 89 4.36 0.92 4.97
C LEU A 89 5.13 1.08 3.66
N ASP A 90 6.07 0.18 3.38
CA ASP A 90 6.83 0.19 2.13
C ASP A 90 5.89 0.00 0.93
N ILE A 91 4.97 -0.99 1.00
CA ILE A 91 3.93 -1.22 -0.01
C ILE A 91 3.08 0.02 -0.22
N ALA A 92 2.64 0.68 0.86
CA ALA A 92 1.84 1.91 0.75
C ALA A 92 2.62 3.05 0.09
N SER A 93 3.92 3.17 0.37
CA SER A 93 4.80 4.17 -0.24
C SER A 93 5.05 3.89 -1.73
N ASP A 94 5.23 2.63 -2.09
CA ASP A 94 5.39 2.18 -3.48
C ASP A 94 4.11 2.44 -4.28
N GLU A 95 2.95 2.18 -3.70
CA GLU A 95 1.66 2.48 -4.34
C GLU A 95 1.47 3.99 -4.54
N LEU A 96 1.87 4.83 -3.57
CA LEU A 96 1.83 6.29 -3.72
C LEU A 96 2.73 6.75 -4.89
N ASN A 97 3.95 6.21 -4.97
CA ASN A 97 4.89 6.49 -6.05
C ASN A 97 4.36 6.00 -7.41
N LEU A 98 3.74 4.82 -7.43
CA LEU A 98 3.09 4.26 -8.62
C LEU A 98 1.93 5.16 -9.06
N ALA A 99 1.05 5.55 -8.15
CA ALA A 99 -0.07 6.44 -8.45
C ALA A 99 0.41 7.77 -9.06
N ALA A 100 1.51 8.34 -8.55
CA ALA A 100 2.11 9.55 -9.13
C ALA A 100 2.59 9.34 -10.58
N LYS A 101 3.23 8.19 -10.87
CA LYS A 101 3.65 7.83 -12.24
C LYS A 101 2.47 7.52 -13.16
N MET A 102 1.41 6.92 -12.65
CA MET A 102 0.20 6.62 -13.41
C MET A 102 -0.49 7.90 -13.92
N VAL A 103 -0.37 9.00 -13.17
CA VAL A 103 -0.82 10.33 -13.63
C VAL A 103 -0.05 10.80 -14.87
N GLU A 104 1.26 10.53 -14.93
CA GLU A 104 2.10 10.86 -16.07
C GLU A 104 1.84 9.91 -17.26
N TRP A 105 1.78 8.61 -17.01
CA TRP A 105 1.64 7.58 -18.05
C TRP A 105 0.26 7.48 -18.68
N LYS A 106 -0.78 7.91 -17.95
CA LYS A 106 -2.19 7.89 -18.41
C LYS A 106 -2.61 6.55 -19.01
N SER A 107 -2.30 5.46 -18.31
CA SER A 107 -2.55 4.08 -18.77
C SER A 107 -4.02 3.71 -19.02
N TRP A 108 -4.96 4.61 -18.71
CA TRP A 108 -6.39 4.47 -18.98
C TRP A 108 -6.78 4.97 -20.38
N GLU A 109 -5.85 5.59 -21.11
CA GLU A 109 -6.07 5.94 -22.50
C GLU A 109 -6.04 4.69 -23.40
N PRO A 110 -6.70 4.74 -24.57
CA PRO A 110 -6.62 3.65 -25.54
C PRO A 110 -5.17 3.35 -25.93
N LEU A 111 -4.92 2.11 -26.37
CA LEU A 111 -3.61 1.65 -26.80
C LEU A 111 -3.00 2.60 -27.85
N GLU A 112 -1.79 3.10 -27.58
CA GLU A 112 -1.06 4.03 -28.45
C GLU A 112 -0.71 3.39 -29.80
N GLU A 113 -0.21 2.15 -29.78
CA GLU A 113 0.17 1.40 -30.98
C GLU A 113 -0.55 0.05 -31.03
N LYS A 114 -1.32 -0.18 -32.10
CA LYS A 114 -1.93 -1.48 -32.35
C LYS A 114 -0.86 -2.48 -32.80
N PRO A 115 -0.92 -3.75 -32.37
CA PRO A 115 0.04 -4.74 -32.79
C PRO A 115 -0.04 -4.99 -34.30
N GLU A 116 1.10 -5.30 -34.92
CA GLU A 116 1.15 -5.75 -36.30
C GLU A 116 0.40 -7.08 -36.49
N ALA A 117 -0.09 -7.31 -37.71
CA ALA A 117 -0.75 -8.57 -38.05
C ALA A 117 0.24 -9.74 -37.89
N GLY A 118 -0.13 -10.75 -37.11
CA GLY A 118 0.74 -11.91 -36.82
C GLY A 118 1.70 -11.74 -35.63
N GLN A 119 1.80 -10.56 -35.00
CA GLN A 119 2.73 -10.30 -33.87
C GLN A 119 2.52 -11.26 -32.69
N TRP A 120 1.26 -11.63 -32.41
CA TRP A 120 0.87 -12.51 -31.31
C TRP A 120 0.39 -13.88 -31.80
N GLU A 121 0.68 -14.23 -33.05
CA GLU A 121 0.43 -15.58 -33.58
C GLU A 121 1.63 -16.47 -33.27
N TYR A 122 1.40 -17.50 -32.45
CA TYR A 122 2.43 -18.46 -32.10
C TYR A 122 2.36 -19.69 -32.99
N ALA A 123 3.48 -20.40 -33.14
CA ALA A 123 3.54 -21.64 -33.91
C ALA A 123 2.56 -22.68 -33.33
N GLY A 124 1.56 -23.09 -34.13
CA GLY A 124 0.52 -24.05 -33.72
C GLY A 124 -0.87 -23.45 -33.48
N THR A 125 -1.05 -22.14 -33.66
CA THR A 125 -2.35 -21.45 -33.50
C THR A 125 -3.16 -21.33 -34.81
N ALA A 126 -2.75 -22.00 -35.89
CA ALA A 126 -3.54 -22.07 -37.13
C ALA A 126 -4.83 -22.91 -36.90
N PRO A 127 -5.94 -22.54 -37.56
CA PRO A 127 -7.31 -22.51 -37.02
C PRO A 127 -7.90 -23.84 -36.52
#